data_AF-A0A6N7MCT5-F1
#
_entry.id   AF-A0A6N7MCT5-F1
#
_cell.length_a   1.000
_cell.length_b   1.000
_cell.length_c   1.000
_cell.angle_alpha   90.00
_cell.angle_beta   90.00
_cell.angle_gamma   90.00
#
_symmetry.space_group_name_H-M   'P 1'
#
loop_
_entity.id
_entity.type
_entity.pdbx_description
1 polymer ?
#
loop_
_entity_poly.entity_id
_entity_poly.type
_entity_poly.pdbx_seq_one_letter_code
_entity_poly.pdbx_strand_id
1 'polypeptide(L)'
;MRKLSTAELRKELLKIYGVGPASVDYIICGVFHRSVLTTIPPWEAKIYSRLLGLKTKNPKKIMAFLDKRYGKYKATVIGYLFMDISWKHKREGVEWMEKLLPYA
;
A
#
# COMPACT_ATOMS: atom_id res chain seq x y z
N MET A 1 22.87 1.17 3.24
CA MET A 1 21.66 0.33 3.00
C MET A 1 21.32 0.10 1.51
N ARG A 2 21.65 0.99 0.56
CA ARG A 2 21.25 0.83 -0.87
C ARG A 2 21.69 -0.47 -1.56
N LYS A 3 22.82 -1.06 -1.14
CA LYS A 3 23.38 -2.31 -1.70
C LYS A 3 22.72 -3.59 -1.16
N LEU A 4 21.92 -3.49 -0.09
CA LEU A 4 21.24 -4.65 0.51
C LEU A 4 20.16 -5.20 -0.43
N SER A 5 19.90 -6.50 -0.36
CA SER A 5 18.70 -7.10 -0.97
C SER A 5 17.42 -6.54 -0.32
N THR A 6 16.26 -6.73 -0.94
CA THR A 6 14.99 -6.21 -0.39
C THR A 6 14.63 -6.87 0.95
N ALA A 7 15.00 -8.14 1.13
CA ALA A 7 14.76 -8.88 2.37
C ALA A 7 15.64 -8.34 3.51
N GLU A 8 16.95 -8.16 3.26
CA GLU A 8 17.87 -7.57 4.23
C GLU A 8 17.49 -6.13 4.56
N LEU A 9 17.10 -5.34 3.56
CA LEU A 9 16.64 -3.97 3.75
C LEU A 9 15.43 -3.89 4.68
N ARG A 10 14.43 -4.77 4.50
CA ARG A 10 13.30 -4.89 5.43
C ARG A 10 13.75 -5.20 6.84
N LYS A 11 14.65 -6.18 7.01
CA LYS A 11 15.16 -6.59 8.32
C LYS A 11 15.84 -5.44 9.05
N GLU A 12 16.68 -4.67 8.35
CA GLU A 12 17.37 -3.52 8.94
C GLU A 12 16.42 -2.36 9.25
N LEU A 13 15.45 -2.06 8.38
CA LEU A 13 14.48 -0.99 8.61
C LEU A 13 13.56 -1.28 9.82
N LEU A 14 13.17 -2.53 10.04
CA LEU A 14 12.35 -2.93 11.20
C LEU A 14 13.06 -2.77 12.55
N LYS A 15 14.39 -2.59 12.58
CA LYS A 15 15.12 -2.33 13.84
C LYS A 15 14.98 -0.87 14.31
N ILE A 16 14.54 0.02 13.44
CA ILE A 16 14.41 1.45 13.76
C ILE A 16 13.15 1.65 14.60
N TYR A 17 13.30 2.25 15.79
CA TYR A 17 12.17 2.56 16.65
C TYR A 17 11.14 3.44 15.91
N GLY A 18 9.86 3.06 16.00
CA GLY A 18 8.76 3.71 15.28
C GLY A 18 8.53 3.24 13.84
N VAL A 19 9.39 2.39 13.27
CA VAL A 19 9.23 1.86 11.91
C VAL A 19 8.53 0.50 11.95
N GLY A 20 7.21 0.51 11.69
CA GLY A 20 6.40 -0.70 11.58
C GLY A 20 6.38 -1.32 10.16
N PRO A 21 5.76 -2.49 9.98
CA PRO A 21 5.76 -3.21 8.69
C PRO A 21 5.22 -2.40 7.50
N ALA A 22 4.16 -1.60 7.69
CA ALA A 22 3.64 -0.72 6.63
C ALA A 22 4.63 0.40 6.29
N SER A 23 5.23 1.04 7.31
CA SER A 23 6.26 2.07 7.13
C SER A 23 7.46 1.55 6.35
N VAL A 24 7.85 0.30 6.58
CA VAL A 24 8.92 -0.34 5.80
C VAL A 24 8.59 -0.41 4.31
N ASP A 25 7.37 -0.84 3.95
CA ASP A 25 6.94 -0.91 2.55
C ASP A 25 7.00 0.47 1.89
N TYR A 26 6.51 1.51 2.60
CA TYR A 26 6.59 2.89 2.12
C TYR A 26 8.03 3.38 1.95
N ILE A 27 8.93 3.10 2.91
CA ILE A 27 10.34 3.50 2.82
C ILE A 27 11.04 2.77 1.67
N ILE A 28 10.83 1.47 1.52
CA ILE A 28 11.41 0.68 0.44
C ILE A 28 10.94 1.20 -0.93
N CYS A 29 9.66 1.54 -1.05
CA CYS A 29 9.11 2.09 -2.28
C CYS A 29 9.58 3.52 -2.54
N GLY A 30 9.40 4.43 -1.59
CA GLY A 30 9.64 5.86 -1.76
C GLY A 30 11.11 6.29 -1.75
N VAL A 31 11.96 5.64 -0.94
CA VAL A 31 13.38 6.02 -0.77
C VAL A 31 14.31 5.13 -1.58
N PHE A 32 14.01 3.83 -1.67
CA PHE A 32 14.85 2.87 -2.38
C PHE A 32 14.33 2.49 -3.77
N HIS A 33 13.16 3.02 -4.17
CA HIS A 33 12.56 2.82 -5.49
C HIS A 33 12.35 1.34 -5.85
N ARG A 34 12.00 0.51 -4.87
CA ARG A 34 11.71 -0.92 -5.08
C ARG A 34 10.23 -1.20 -4.90
N SER A 35 9.63 -1.84 -5.90
CA SER A 35 8.22 -2.19 -5.89
C SER A 35 7.95 -3.32 -4.90
N VAL A 36 7.33 -2.99 -3.76
CA VAL A 36 6.94 -3.95 -2.72
C VAL A 36 5.53 -3.67 -2.22
N LEU A 37 4.80 -4.74 -1.95
CA LEU A 37 3.50 -4.69 -1.27
C LEU A 37 3.33 -5.99 -0.48
N THR A 38 3.73 -5.94 0.78
CA THR A 38 3.71 -7.06 1.73
C THR A 38 2.76 -6.80 2.89
N THR A 39 2.56 -5.52 3.24
CA THR A 39 1.64 -5.09 4.29
C THR A 39 0.62 -4.13 3.71
N ILE A 40 -0.66 -4.38 3.97
CA ILE A 40 -1.75 -3.45 3.69
C ILE A 40 -2.26 -2.94 5.05
N PRO A 41 -2.08 -1.66 5.40
CA PRO A 41 -2.62 -1.11 6.63
C PRO A 41 -4.16 -1.07 6.60
N PRO A 42 -4.83 -1.14 7.77
CA PRO A 42 -6.29 -1.26 7.83
C PRO A 42 -7.07 -0.13 7.15
N TRP A 43 -6.55 1.10 7.13
CA TRP A 43 -7.22 2.22 6.48
C TRP A 43 -7.12 2.12 4.95
N GLU A 44 -5.95 1.79 4.40
CA GLU A 44 -5.78 1.55 2.95
C GLU A 44 -6.64 0.38 2.48
N ALA A 45 -6.79 -0.67 3.29
CA ALA A 45 -7.68 -1.79 2.97
C ALA A 45 -9.11 -1.34 2.68
N LYS A 46 -9.61 -0.27 3.34
CA LYS A 46 -10.95 0.29 3.08
C LYS A 46 -11.01 0.92 1.68
N ILE A 47 -9.97 1.64 1.27
CA ILE A 47 -9.87 2.29 -0.03
C ILE A 47 -9.67 1.23 -1.13
N TYR A 48 -8.73 0.31 -0.96
CA TYR A 48 -8.46 -0.77 -1.92
C TYR A 48 -9.68 -1.67 -2.12
N SER A 49 -10.42 -1.98 -1.04
CA SER A 49 -11.67 -2.73 -1.16
C SER A 49 -12.64 -2.05 -2.13
N ARG A 50 -12.73 -0.72 -2.11
CA ARG A 50 -13.63 0.04 -2.98
C ARG A 50 -13.10 0.16 -4.40
N LEU A 51 -11.82 0.48 -4.58
CA LEU A 51 -11.18 0.59 -5.90
C LEU A 51 -11.20 -0.74 -6.67
N LEU A 52 -11.04 -1.86 -5.96
CA LEU A 52 -11.02 -3.19 -6.55
C LEU A 52 -12.42 -3.83 -6.65
N GLY A 53 -13.49 -3.16 -6.20
CA GLY A 53 -14.85 -3.70 -6.19
C GLY A 53 -15.03 -4.93 -5.27
N LEU A 54 -14.22 -5.05 -4.22
CA LEU A 54 -14.27 -6.17 -3.28
C LEU A 54 -15.28 -5.94 -2.17
N LYS A 55 -15.98 -7.01 -1.76
CA LYS A 55 -16.93 -7.00 -0.62
C LYS A 55 -16.24 -7.20 0.74
N THR A 56 -14.92 -6.98 0.85
CA THR A 56 -14.17 -7.22 2.09
C THR A 56 -13.12 -6.16 2.35
N LYS A 57 -13.06 -5.69 3.59
CA LYS A 57 -12.04 -4.75 4.10
C LYS A 57 -10.89 -5.48 4.83
N ASN A 58 -10.87 -6.81 4.80
CA ASN A 58 -9.83 -7.58 5.49
C ASN A 58 -8.52 -7.54 4.67
N PRO A 59 -7.42 -6.97 5.20
CA PRO A 59 -6.16 -6.84 4.48
C PRO A 59 -5.63 -8.16 3.91
N LYS A 60 -5.78 -9.28 4.63
CA LYS A 60 -5.31 -10.60 4.18
C LYS A 60 -6.09 -11.09 2.96
N LYS A 61 -7.41 -10.89 2.93
CA LYS A 61 -8.26 -11.28 1.79
C LYS A 61 -7.96 -10.41 0.56
N ILE A 62 -7.72 -9.13 0.76
CA ILE A 62 -7.33 -8.21 -0.32
C ILE A 62 -5.95 -8.60 -0.87
N MET A 63 -4.98 -8.87 0.00
CA MET A 63 -3.65 -9.32 -0.41
C MET A 63 -3.73 -10.62 -1.21
N ALA A 64 -4.49 -11.61 -0.74
CA ALA A 64 -4.69 -12.87 -1.46
C ALA A 64 -5.34 -12.68 -2.84
N PHE A 65 -6.30 -11.75 -2.97
CA PHE A 65 -6.87 -11.37 -4.27
C PHE A 65 -5.80 -10.77 -5.19
N LEU A 66 -4.99 -9.84 -4.68
CA LEU A 66 -3.93 -9.19 -5.43
C LEU A 66 -2.85 -10.17 -5.88
N ASP A 67 -2.44 -11.08 -5.00
CA ASP A 67 -1.50 -12.16 -5.30
C ASP A 67 -2.03 -13.05 -6.42
N LYS A 68 -3.29 -13.49 -6.32
CA LYS A 68 -3.92 -14.35 -7.33
C LYS A 68 -4.07 -13.65 -8.69
N ARG A 69 -4.47 -12.37 -8.70
CA ARG A 69 -4.83 -11.66 -9.93
C ARG A 69 -3.65 -10.99 -10.62
N TYR A 70 -2.69 -10.47 -9.85
CA TYR A 70 -1.61 -9.63 -10.37
C TYR A 70 -0.21 -10.17 -10.05
N GLY A 71 -0.09 -11.12 -9.11
CA GLY A 71 1.18 -11.75 -8.74
C GLY A 71 2.28 -10.72 -8.44
N LYS A 72 3.41 -10.83 -9.15
CA LYS A 72 4.55 -9.91 -8.99
C LYS A 72 4.24 -8.44 -9.31
N TYR A 73 3.15 -8.16 -10.03
CA TYR A 73 2.75 -6.80 -10.41
C TYR A 73 1.79 -6.12 -9.41
N LYS A 74 1.38 -6.81 -8.34
CA LYS A 74 0.40 -6.30 -7.37
C LYS A 74 0.75 -4.91 -6.80
N ALA A 75 2.02 -4.68 -6.49
CA ALA A 75 2.48 -3.42 -5.92
C ALA A 75 2.34 -2.28 -6.92
N THR A 76 2.71 -2.53 -8.18
CA THR A 76 2.57 -1.58 -9.28
C THR A 76 1.10 -1.23 -9.54
N VAL A 77 0.22 -2.23 -9.61
CA VAL A 77 -1.23 -2.02 -9.84
C VAL A 77 -1.85 -1.18 -8.73
N ILE A 78 -1.62 -1.55 -7.47
CA ILE A 78 -2.13 -0.78 -6.32
C ILE A 78 -1.56 0.63 -6.30
N GLY A 79 -0.26 0.79 -6.59
CA GLY A 79 0.38 2.10 -6.68
C GLY A 79 -0.32 3.00 -7.69
N TYR A 80 -0.59 2.52 -8.90
CA TYR A 80 -1.30 3.30 -9.92
C TYR A 80 -2.74 3.62 -9.50
N LEU A 81 -3.49 2.64 -8.99
CA LEU A 81 -4.87 2.88 -8.54
C LEU A 81 -4.94 3.90 -7.41
N PHE A 82 -4.02 3.81 -6.45
CA PHE A 82 -3.96 4.75 -5.33
C PHE A 82 -3.54 6.16 -5.78
N MET A 83 -2.55 6.26 -6.67
CA MET A 83 -2.12 7.54 -7.23
C MET A 83 -3.23 8.21 -8.06
N ASP A 84 -3.92 7.45 -8.89
CA ASP A 84 -5.02 7.95 -9.71
C ASP A 84 -6.14 8.53 -8.83
N ILE A 85 -6.61 7.78 -7.84
CA ILE A 85 -7.67 8.28 -6.95
C ILE A 85 -7.22 9.47 -6.10
N SER A 86 -5.96 9.49 -5.67
CA SER A 86 -5.39 10.60 -4.90
C SER A 86 -5.35 11.89 -5.72
N TRP A 87 -4.94 11.79 -6.99
CA TRP A 87 -4.95 12.92 -7.91
C TRP A 87 -6.36 13.39 -8.25
N LYS A 88 -7.30 12.45 -8.43
CA LYS A 88 -8.71 12.79 -8.63
C LYS A 88 -9.29 13.52 -7.42
N HIS A 89 -9.06 13.01 -6.21
CA HIS A 89 -9.46 13.64 -4.95
C HIS A 89 -8.90 15.07 -4.83
N LYS A 90 -7.62 15.27 -5.16
CA LYS A 90 -7.00 16.61 -5.11
C LYS A 90 -7.65 17.61 -6.08
N ARG A 91 -8.10 17.18 -7.26
CA ARG A 91 -8.64 18.08 -8.30
C ARG A 91 -10.14 18.34 -8.15
N GLU A 92 -10.90 17.30 -7.84
CA GLU A 92 -12.37 17.29 -7.96
C GLU A 92 -13.07 17.10 -6.61
N GLY A 93 -12.34 16.70 -5.56
CA GLY A 93 -12.96 16.18 -4.35
C GLY A 93 -13.48 14.75 -4.55
N VAL A 94 -13.31 13.90 -3.56
CA VAL A 94 -13.83 12.52 -3.59
C VAL A 94 -14.34 12.22 -2.19
N GLU A 95 -15.58 12.63 -1.94
CA GLU A 95 -16.21 12.62 -0.62
C GLU A 95 -16.14 11.24 0.05
N TRP A 96 -16.31 10.17 -0.72
CA TRP A 96 -16.25 8.83 -0.16
C TRP A 96 -14.84 8.44 0.31
N MET A 97 -13.79 8.97 -0.33
CA MET A 97 -12.40 8.68 0.01
C MET A 97 -12.01 9.43 1.28
N GLU A 98 -12.45 10.69 1.40
CA GLU A 98 -12.27 11.51 2.61
C GLU A 98 -12.76 10.75 3.83
N LYS A 99 -14.00 10.25 3.80
CA LYS A 99 -14.61 9.46 4.89
C LYS A 99 -13.86 8.18 5.29
N LEU A 100 -12.86 7.74 4.52
CA LEU A 100 -12.06 6.55 4.78
C LEU A 100 -10.63 6.84 5.24
N LEU A 101 -10.18 8.10 5.15
CA LEU A 101 -8.86 8.52 5.62
C LEU A 101 -8.77 8.42 7.15
N PRO A 102 -7.58 8.15 7.71
CA PRO A 102 -7.42 7.98 9.16
C PRO A 102 -7.55 9.28 9.97
N TYR A 103 -7.60 10.45 9.31
CA TYR A 103 -7.65 11.77 9.94
C TYR A 103 -8.87 12.60 9.50
N ALA A 104 -9.86 11.96 8.87
CA ALA A 104 -11.09 12.61 8.41
C ALA A 104 -12.19 12.59 9.47
#